data_AF-A0A1F8U0W4-F1
#
_entry.id   AF-A0A1F8U0W4-F1
#
_cell.length_a   1.000
_cell.length_b   1.000
_cell.length_c   1.000
_cell.angle_alpha   90.00
_cell.angle_beta   90.00
_cell.angle_gamma   90.00
#
_symmetry.space_group_name_H-M   'P 1'
#
loop_
_entity.id
_entity.type
_entity.pdbx_description
1 polymer ?
#
loop_
_entity_poly.entity_id
_entity_poly.type
_entity_poly.pdbx_seq_one_letter_code
_entity_poly.pdbx_strand_id
1 'polypeptide(L)'
;MHMIDYTAATPETYFYILDVHGNVVALADENGNKVVNFEYDAWGNLTNTPEAVTTGNGELLRNANPFRYSGYQFDPESGLYYLKARYYSAVIGRFLSFDPIPNINRFRYVDNNPVSFIDPNGFAKDRGSQPLNDPWLQGKSEKELQEMYREEKDPVRKKKIQ
;
A
#
# COMPACT_ATOMS: atom_id res chain seq x y z
N MET A 1 1.90 -6.67 14.46
CA MET A 1 2.82 -5.58 14.10
C MET A 1 2.59 -4.45 15.10
N HIS A 2 3.63 -3.73 15.53
CA HIS A 2 3.52 -2.65 16.51
C HIS A 2 4.43 -1.48 16.10
N MET A 3 4.12 -0.29 16.63
CA MET A 3 4.90 0.93 16.58
C MET A 3 5.36 1.25 17.99
N ILE A 4 6.57 1.81 18.15
CA ILE A 4 7.08 2.26 19.45
C ILE A 4 7.31 3.76 19.38
N ASP A 5 6.73 4.51 20.32
CA ASP A 5 7.02 5.92 20.54
C ASP A 5 8.21 6.05 21.49
N TYR A 6 9.35 6.50 20.95
CA TYR A 6 10.57 6.77 21.72
C TYR A 6 10.66 8.22 22.23
N THR A 7 9.67 9.07 21.93
CA THR A 7 9.64 10.47 22.37
C THR A 7 9.06 10.64 23.78
N ALA A 8 8.32 9.65 24.26
CA ALA A 8 7.86 9.57 25.64
C ALA A 8 9.01 9.30 26.63
N ALA A 9 8.84 9.68 27.90
CA ALA A 9 9.83 9.49 28.95
C ALA A 9 10.19 7.99 29.17
N THR A 10 9.20 7.12 28.97
CA THR A 10 9.35 5.67 28.84
C THR A 10 8.81 5.26 27.49
N PRO A 11 9.50 4.42 26.70
CA PRO A 11 9.00 4.00 25.40
C PRO A 11 7.61 3.38 25.50
N GLU A 12 6.69 3.83 24.65
CA GLU A 12 5.30 3.36 24.64
C GLU A 12 5.05 2.52 23.39
N THR A 13 4.39 1.37 23.55
CA THR A 13 4.06 0.47 22.44
C THR A 13 2.62 0.67 21.98
N TYR A 14 2.44 0.79 20.66
CA TYR A 14 1.15 0.92 20.00
C TYR A 14 0.93 -0.21 18.99
N PHE A 15 -0.27 -0.76 18.98
CA PHE A 15 -0.62 -1.90 18.14
C PHE A 15 -1.51 -1.49 16.98
N TYR A 16 -1.19 -2.02 15.79
CA TYR A 16 -1.98 -1.82 14.58
C TYR A 16 -3.25 -2.67 14.62
N ILE A 17 -4.40 -2.01 14.43
CA ILE A 17 -5.68 -2.68 14.18
C ILE A 17 -5.96 -2.62 12.68
N LEU A 18 -6.22 -3.79 12.10
CA LEU A 18 -6.49 -3.95 10.67
C LEU A 18 -7.94 -4.35 10.43
N ASP A 19 -8.51 -3.93 9.32
CA ASP A 19 -9.75 -4.52 8.79
C ASP A 19 -9.46 -5.77 7.93
N VAL A 20 -10.52 -6.36 7.37
CA VAL A 20 -10.43 -7.54 6.49
C VAL A 20 -9.76 -7.25 5.15
N HIS A 21 -9.67 -5.99 4.76
CA HIS A 21 -8.97 -5.53 3.56
C HIS A 21 -7.48 -5.21 3.85
N GLY A 22 -7.07 -5.29 5.12
CA GLY A 22 -5.70 -4.99 5.54
C GLY A 22 -5.43 -3.50 5.70
N ASN A 23 -6.47 -2.65 5.71
CA ASN A 23 -6.32 -1.24 6.03
C ASN A 23 -5.99 -1.08 7.52
N VAL A 24 -5.02 -0.20 7.84
CA VAL A 24 -4.80 0.23 9.23
C VAL A 24 -5.95 1.13 9.65
N VAL A 25 -6.90 0.62 10.42
CA VAL A 25 -8.09 1.37 10.85
C VAL A 25 -7.93 2.03 12.20
N ALA A 26 -6.96 1.59 13.02
CA ALA A 26 -6.63 2.26 14.28
C ALA A 26 -5.24 1.90 14.81
N LEU A 27 -4.75 2.75 15.71
CA LEU A 27 -3.64 2.47 16.62
C LEU A 27 -4.21 2.38 18.04
N ALA A 28 -3.87 1.31 18.76
CA ALA A 28 -4.29 1.11 20.14
C ALA A 28 -3.10 1.04 21.10
N ASP A 29 -3.28 1.55 22.32
CA ASP A 29 -2.31 1.43 23.40
C ASP A 29 -2.27 0.00 23.99
N GLU A 30 -1.40 -0.23 24.98
CA GLU A 30 -1.27 -1.53 25.67
C GLU A 30 -2.52 -1.96 26.44
N ASN A 31 -3.42 -1.02 26.75
CA ASN A 31 -4.70 -1.28 27.42
C ASN A 31 -5.85 -1.54 26.41
N GLY A 32 -5.57 -1.46 25.11
CA GLY A 32 -6.55 -1.63 24.04
C GLY A 32 -7.36 -0.37 23.71
N ASN A 33 -7.03 0.79 24.27
CA ASN A 33 -7.70 2.04 23.92
C ASN A 33 -7.18 2.55 22.58
N LYS A 34 -8.10 2.95 21.70
CA LYS A 34 -7.74 3.54 20.40
C LYS A 34 -7.29 4.99 20.59
N VAL A 35 -6.05 5.29 20.20
CA VAL A 35 -5.47 6.64 20.21
C VAL A 35 -5.61 7.36 18.87
N VAL A 36 -5.60 6.58 17.78
CA VAL A 36 -5.80 7.08 16.41
C VAL A 36 -6.78 6.16 15.69
N ASN A 37 -7.70 6.74 14.94
CA ASN A 37 -8.65 6.05 14.07
C ASN A 37 -8.50 6.56 12.63
N PHE A 38 -8.51 5.66 11.66
CA PHE A 38 -8.43 6.00 10.24
C PHE A 38 -9.66 5.47 9.51
N GLU A 39 -10.29 6.34 8.73
CA GLU A 39 -11.39 5.98 7.85
C GLU A 39 -11.00 6.29 6.41
N TYR A 40 -11.21 5.33 5.52
CA TYR A 40 -10.82 5.43 4.13
C TYR A 40 -12.04 5.41 3.21
N ASP A 41 -11.97 6.15 2.11
CA ASP A 41 -12.81 5.87 0.97
C ASP A 41 -12.35 4.59 0.23
N ALA A 42 -13.10 4.20 -0.80
CA ALA A 42 -12.79 3.00 -1.59
C ALA A 42 -11.42 3.04 -2.29
N TRP A 43 -10.82 4.22 -2.47
CA TRP A 43 -9.54 4.41 -3.18
C TRP A 43 -8.35 4.62 -2.23
N GLY A 44 -8.60 4.69 -0.93
CA GLY A 44 -7.59 4.86 0.11
C GLY A 44 -7.35 6.31 0.53
N ASN A 45 -8.24 7.25 0.18
CA ASN A 45 -8.18 8.60 0.73
C ASN A 45 -8.72 8.59 2.16
N LEU A 46 -8.05 9.29 3.07
CA LEU A 46 -8.57 9.48 4.42
C LEU A 46 -9.77 10.41 4.41
N THR A 47 -10.82 10.03 5.13
CA THR A 47 -12.11 10.75 5.17
C THR A 47 -12.35 11.45 6.51
N ASN A 48 -11.66 11.02 7.57
CA ASN A 48 -11.82 11.52 8.94
C ASN A 48 -10.66 12.43 9.39
N THR A 49 -10.04 13.19 8.48
CA THR A 49 -9.01 14.16 8.85
C THR A 49 -9.64 15.52 9.15
N PRO A 50 -9.41 16.15 10.34
CA PRO A 50 -8.43 15.83 11.40
C PRO A 50 -8.97 15.00 12.58
N GLU A 51 -10.24 14.60 12.56
CA GLU A 51 -10.96 13.89 13.63
C GLU A 51 -10.41 12.49 13.97
N ALA A 52 -9.44 12.01 13.20
CA ALA A 52 -8.71 10.76 13.41
C ALA A 52 -8.04 10.64 14.79
N VAL A 53 -7.66 11.74 15.44
CA VAL A 53 -6.94 11.72 16.72
C VAL A 53 -7.94 11.71 17.88
N THR A 54 -7.84 10.71 18.75
CA THR A 54 -8.79 10.52 19.86
C THR A 54 -8.23 11.07 21.18
N THR A 55 -6.98 10.78 21.53
CA THR A 55 -6.36 11.23 22.79
C THR A 55 -4.83 11.36 22.67
N GLY A 56 -4.22 12.06 23.65
CA GLY A 56 -2.78 12.01 23.92
C GLY A 56 -1.89 12.39 22.73
N ASN A 57 -0.83 11.60 22.52
CA ASN A 57 0.15 11.77 21.43
C ASN A 57 -0.39 11.35 20.04
N GLY A 58 -1.70 11.16 19.89
CA GLY A 58 -2.28 10.60 18.67
C GLY A 58 -1.96 11.38 17.38
N GLU A 59 -1.75 12.70 17.44
CA GLU A 59 -1.32 13.47 16.27
C GLU A 59 0.10 13.13 15.81
N LEU A 60 1.03 12.97 16.77
CA LEU A 60 2.39 12.52 16.47
C LEU A 60 2.37 11.11 15.90
N LEU A 61 1.61 10.20 16.50
CA LEU A 61 1.47 8.82 16.04
C LEU A 61 0.84 8.75 14.64
N ARG A 62 -0.19 9.55 14.37
CA ARG A 62 -0.86 9.64 13.06
C ARG A 62 0.14 10.03 11.97
N ASN A 63 0.96 11.05 12.24
CA ASN A 63 1.93 11.59 11.29
C ASN A 63 3.16 10.70 11.14
N ALA A 64 3.63 10.10 12.24
CA ALA A 64 4.75 9.17 12.23
C ALA A 64 4.39 7.81 11.62
N ASN A 65 3.11 7.42 11.62
CA ASN A 65 2.67 6.12 11.11
C ASN A 65 2.84 6.00 9.59
N PRO A 66 3.79 5.17 9.12
CA PRO A 66 4.00 5.00 7.70
C PRO A 66 2.95 4.07 7.08
N PHE A 67 2.32 3.16 7.84
CA PHE A 67 1.44 2.13 7.27
C PHE A 67 -0.04 2.53 7.34
N ARG A 68 -0.74 2.48 6.21
CA ARG A 68 -2.12 2.98 6.10
C ARG A 68 -3.00 2.06 5.23
N TYR A 69 -3.57 2.56 4.14
CA TYR A 69 -4.45 1.83 3.24
C TYR A 69 -3.79 0.56 2.70
N SER A 70 -4.48 -0.58 2.83
CA SER A 70 -4.02 -1.93 2.49
C SER A 70 -2.62 -2.29 2.98
N GLY A 71 -2.16 -1.68 4.08
CA GLY A 71 -0.81 -1.88 4.63
C GLY A 71 0.31 -1.22 3.83
N TYR A 72 -0.01 -0.37 2.85
CA TYR A 72 0.99 0.36 2.08
C TYR A 72 1.66 1.45 2.92
N GLN A 73 2.90 1.77 2.52
CA GLN A 73 3.63 2.88 3.10
C GLN A 73 3.13 4.20 2.50
N PHE A 74 2.57 5.07 3.32
CA PHE A 74 2.15 6.41 2.96
C PHE A 74 3.29 7.40 3.14
N ASP A 75 3.54 8.20 2.11
CA ASP A 75 4.45 9.33 2.16
C ASP A 75 3.64 10.63 2.39
N PRO A 76 3.73 11.25 3.56
CA PRO A 76 2.95 12.44 3.88
C PRO A 76 3.39 13.69 3.09
N GLU A 77 4.62 13.74 2.58
CA GLU A 77 5.11 14.89 1.82
C GLU A 77 4.48 14.95 0.42
N SER A 78 4.35 13.79 -0.23
CA SER A 78 3.76 13.67 -1.57
C SER A 78 2.27 13.31 -1.56
N GLY A 79 1.75 12.75 -0.47
CA GLY A 79 0.39 12.22 -0.39
C GLY A 79 0.21 10.91 -1.18
N LEU A 80 1.29 10.16 -1.40
CA LEU A 80 1.29 8.94 -2.21
C LEU A 80 1.50 7.68 -1.37
N TYR A 81 1.04 6.56 -1.89
CA TYR A 81 1.32 5.23 -1.35
C TYR A 81 2.45 4.58 -2.14
N TYR A 82 3.47 4.10 -1.43
CA TYR A 82 4.55 3.31 -2.01
C TYR A 82 4.23 1.81 -1.94
N LEU A 83 4.08 1.19 -3.11
CA LEU A 83 3.78 -0.23 -3.28
C LEU A 83 5.01 -0.99 -3.77
N LYS A 84 6.23 -0.61 -3.32
CA LYS A 84 7.51 -1.20 -3.75
C LYS A 84 7.89 -0.91 -5.21
N ALA A 85 7.13 -1.43 -6.18
CA ALA A 85 7.42 -1.26 -7.59
C ALA A 85 6.99 0.11 -8.13
N ARG A 86 5.90 0.66 -7.57
CA ARG A 86 5.26 1.88 -8.06
C ARG A 86 4.69 2.74 -6.93
N TYR A 87 4.56 4.02 -7.20
CA TYR A 87 3.79 4.95 -6.38
C TYR A 87 2.36 5.01 -6.88
N TYR A 88 1.41 4.85 -5.95
CA TYR A 88 -0.03 4.93 -6.16
C TYR A 88 -0.56 6.24 -5.57
N SER A 89 -1.42 6.92 -6.33
CA SER A 89 -2.16 8.09 -5.86
C SER A 89 -3.62 7.71 -5.64
N ALA A 90 -4.07 7.80 -4.37
CA ALA A 90 -5.46 7.55 -4.01
C ALA A 90 -6.41 8.65 -4.52
N VAL A 91 -5.91 9.88 -4.67
CA VAL A 91 -6.70 11.03 -5.17
C VAL A 91 -7.21 10.80 -6.58
N ILE A 92 -6.37 10.24 -7.46
CA ILE A 92 -6.73 9.93 -8.86
C ILE A 92 -7.06 8.44 -9.08
N GLY A 93 -6.81 7.57 -8.11
CA GLY A 93 -7.04 6.13 -8.20
C GLY A 93 -6.11 5.42 -9.20
N ARG A 94 -4.86 5.87 -9.36
CA ARG A 94 -3.91 5.37 -10.39
C ARG A 94 -2.48 5.29 -9.89
N PHE A 95 -1.67 4.47 -10.54
CA PHE A 95 -0.22 4.53 -10.43
C PHE A 95 0.33 5.74 -11.19
N LEU A 96 1.42 6.33 -10.68
CA LEU A 96 2.10 7.45 -11.32
C LEU A 96 3.09 7.00 -12.40
N SER A 97 3.58 5.77 -12.26
CA SER A 97 4.48 5.15 -13.23
C SER A 97 3.79 4.00 -13.94
N PHE A 98 4.28 3.78 -15.15
CA PHE A 98 3.86 2.69 -16.01
C PHE A 98 4.17 1.34 -15.36
N ASP A 99 3.19 0.44 -15.37
CA ASP A 99 3.36 -0.97 -15.01
C ASP A 99 4.47 -1.56 -15.85
N PRO A 100 5.49 -2.22 -15.31
CA PRO A 100 6.49 -2.93 -16.12
C PRO A 100 5.89 -4.10 -16.91
N ILE A 101 4.83 -4.70 -16.38
CA ILE A 101 4.16 -5.81 -17.03
C ILE A 101 3.23 -5.27 -18.13
N PRO A 102 3.34 -5.74 -19.38
CA PRO A 102 2.48 -5.30 -20.47
C PRO A 102 1.01 -5.62 -20.21
N ASN A 103 0.15 -4.61 -20.27
CA ASN A 103 -1.31 -4.76 -20.23
C ASN A 103 -1.98 -3.58 -20.96
N ILE A 104 -3.31 -3.61 -21.09
CA ILE A 104 -4.07 -2.57 -21.83
C ILE A 104 -4.01 -1.20 -21.15
N ASN A 105 -3.95 -1.13 -19.81
CA ASN A 105 -3.88 0.12 -19.06
C ASN A 105 -2.85 0.01 -17.93
N ARG A 106 -1.63 0.42 -18.24
CA ARG A 106 -0.45 0.24 -17.37
C ARG A 106 -0.38 1.25 -16.21
N PHE A 107 -1.41 2.07 -16.00
CA PHE A 107 -1.53 2.95 -14.83
C PHE A 107 -2.68 2.54 -13.89
N ARG A 108 -3.43 1.50 -14.26
CA ARG A 108 -4.63 1.06 -13.53
C ARG A 108 -4.25 0.42 -12.19
N TYR A 109 -4.93 0.85 -11.14
CA TYR A 109 -4.90 0.17 -9.85
C TYR A 109 -6.02 -0.88 -9.80
N VAL A 110 -5.65 -2.14 -9.52
CA VAL A 110 -6.53 -3.28 -9.18
C VAL A 110 -7.83 -3.42 -10.00
N ASP A 111 -7.73 -3.27 -11.32
CA ASP A 111 -8.86 -3.35 -12.25
C ASP A 111 -10.02 -2.40 -11.96
N ASN A 112 -9.75 -1.25 -11.34
CA ASN A 112 -10.76 -0.30 -10.89
C ASN A 112 -11.78 -0.87 -9.87
N ASN A 113 -11.43 -1.96 -9.18
CA ASN A 113 -12.26 -2.53 -8.12
C ASN A 113 -11.48 -2.65 -6.81
N PRO A 114 -11.10 -1.52 -6.20
CA PRO A 114 -10.27 -1.48 -5.00
C PRO A 114 -10.96 -2.01 -3.74
N VAL A 115 -12.29 -2.04 -3.70
CA VAL A 115 -13.05 -2.67 -2.59
C VAL A 115 -12.82 -4.19 -2.55
N SER A 116 -12.67 -4.81 -3.71
CA SER A 116 -12.54 -6.26 -3.84
C SER A 116 -11.09 -6.74 -3.92
N PHE A 117 -10.15 -5.86 -4.28
CA PHE A 117 -8.79 -6.25 -4.66
C PHE A 117 -7.73 -5.30 -4.09
N ILE A 118 -6.55 -5.84 -3.83
CA ILE A 118 -5.37 -5.15 -3.28
C ILE A 118 -4.19 -5.46 -4.22
N ASP A 119 -3.22 -4.57 -4.41
CA ASP A 119 -1.98 -4.87 -5.16
C ASP A 119 -0.81 -4.97 -4.15
N PRO A 120 -0.35 -6.19 -3.77
CA PRO A 120 0.61 -6.36 -2.68
C PRO A 120 2.02 -5.78 -2.94
N ASN A 121 2.36 -5.56 -4.21
CA ASN A 121 3.74 -5.26 -4.62
C ASN A 121 3.84 -4.28 -5.80
N GLY A 122 2.72 -3.69 -6.21
CA GLY A 122 2.66 -2.74 -7.31
C GLY A 122 2.84 -3.41 -8.67
N PHE A 123 2.50 -4.68 -8.84
CA PHE A 123 2.57 -5.39 -10.14
C PHE A 123 1.23 -6.01 -10.55
N ALA A 124 0.48 -6.53 -9.59
CA ALA A 124 -0.77 -7.23 -9.87
C ALA A 124 -1.65 -7.30 -8.64
N LYS A 125 -2.96 -7.40 -8.86
CA LYS A 125 -3.94 -7.51 -7.78
C LYS A 125 -3.98 -8.91 -7.17
N ASP A 126 -4.20 -9.00 -5.86
CA ASP A 126 -4.46 -10.21 -5.11
C ASP A 126 -5.92 -10.24 -4.59
N ARG A 127 -6.55 -11.38 -4.86
CA ARG A 127 -7.69 -12.07 -4.20
C ARG A 127 -8.14 -13.15 -5.17
N GLY A 128 -7.43 -14.27 -5.22
CA GLY A 128 -7.84 -15.46 -5.99
C GLY A 128 -7.90 -15.30 -7.51
N SER A 129 -7.72 -14.09 -8.05
CA SER A 129 -7.24 -13.90 -9.41
C SER A 129 -5.78 -14.31 -9.40
N GLN A 130 -5.56 -15.60 -9.65
CA GLN A 130 -4.31 -15.98 -10.25
C GLN A 130 -4.00 -15.03 -11.42
N PRO A 131 -2.73 -14.93 -11.86
CA PRO A 131 -2.40 -14.29 -13.14
C PRO A 131 -3.16 -14.88 -14.36
N LEU A 132 -4.03 -15.87 -14.14
CA LEU A 132 -4.70 -16.78 -15.07
C LEU A 132 -5.52 -16.16 -16.21
N ASN A 133 -5.77 -14.85 -16.28
CA ASN A 133 -6.47 -14.27 -17.43
C ASN A 133 -5.64 -13.26 -18.23
N ASP A 134 -4.39 -12.99 -17.83
CA ASP A 134 -3.43 -12.30 -18.70
C ASP A 134 -2.55 -13.36 -19.38
N PRO A 135 -2.64 -13.53 -20.72
CA PRO A 135 -1.82 -14.50 -21.44
C PRO A 135 -0.31 -14.37 -21.16
N TRP A 136 0.16 -13.18 -20.78
CA TRP A 136 1.57 -12.89 -20.53
C TRP A 136 2.04 -13.25 -19.11
N LEU A 137 1.11 -13.46 -18.18
CA LEU A 137 1.41 -13.73 -16.77
C LEU A 137 1.00 -15.13 -16.31
N GLN A 138 0.13 -15.81 -17.07
CA GLN A 138 -0.29 -17.18 -16.79
C GLN A 138 0.90 -18.08 -16.41
N GLY A 139 0.87 -18.61 -15.19
CA GLY A 139 1.86 -19.59 -14.70
C GLY A 139 3.17 -19.01 -14.14
N LYS A 140 3.37 -17.69 -14.12
CA LYS A 140 4.59 -17.07 -13.56
C LYS A 140 4.48 -16.89 -12.04
N SER A 141 5.53 -17.30 -11.33
CA SER A 141 5.73 -17.03 -9.90
C SER A 141 6.11 -15.58 -9.65
N GLU A 142 5.94 -15.11 -8.41
CA GLU A 142 6.31 -13.74 -8.01
C GLU A 142 7.79 -13.42 -8.27
N LYS A 143 8.68 -14.41 -8.12
CA LYS A 143 10.10 -14.26 -8.46
C LYS A 143 10.34 -14.03 -9.95
N GLU A 144 9.60 -14.70 -10.82
CA GLU A 144 9.71 -14.54 -12.27
C GLU A 144 9.20 -13.15 -12.71
N LEU A 145 8.17 -12.63 -12.05
CA LEU A 145 7.69 -11.26 -12.29
C LEU A 145 8.75 -10.23 -11.87
N GLN A 146 9.42 -10.45 -10.74
CA GLN A 146 10.49 -9.58 -10.28
C GLN A 146 11.74 -9.62 -11.18
N GLU A 147 12.12 -10.78 -11.72
CA GLU A 147 13.25 -10.86 -12.66
C GLU A 147 12.91 -10.21 -14.01
N MET A 148 11.70 -10.42 -14.54
CA MET A 148 11.24 -9.72 -15.74
C MET A 148 11.32 -8.19 -15.59
N TYR A 149 10.92 -7.68 -14.43
CA TYR A 149 11.06 -6.26 -14.10
C TYR A 149 12.52 -5.80 -14.10
N ARG A 150 13.41 -6.60 -13.51
CA ARG A 150 14.84 -6.31 -13.47
C ARG A 150 15.43 -6.24 -14.87
N GLU A 151 15.01 -7.14 -15.77
CA GLU A 151 15.43 -7.15 -17.17
C GLU A 151 14.88 -5.97 -17.97
N GLU A 152 13.63 -5.54 -17.75
CA GLU A 152 13.05 -4.37 -18.43
C GLU A 152 13.65 -3.04 -17.94
N LYS A 153 14.11 -2.95 -16.69
CA LYS A 153 14.78 -1.74 -16.18
C LYS A 153 16.27 -1.69 -16.47
N ASP A 154 16.90 -2.80 -16.83
CA ASP A 154 18.32 -2.86 -17.16
C ASP A 154 18.56 -2.64 -18.68
N PRO A 155 19.05 -1.46 -19.10
CA PRO A 155 19.30 -1.18 -20.52
C PRO A 155 20.38 -2.10 -21.13
N VAL A 156 21.24 -2.73 -20.33
CA VAL A 156 22.27 -3.68 -20.80
C VAL A 156 21.65 -5.03 -21.16
N ARG A 157 20.61 -5.47 -20.43
CA ARG A 157 19.97 -6.78 -20.62
C ARG A 157 18.84 -6.78 -21.66
N LYS A 158 18.28 -5.61 -22.00
CA LYS A 158 17.28 -5.47 -23.07
C LYS A 158 17.69 -6.01 -24.46
N LYS A 159 18.99 -6.23 -24.70
CA LYS A 159 19.52 -6.61 -26.03
C LYS A 159 19.35 -8.08 -26.44
N LYS A 160 18.60 -8.91 -25.71
CA LYS A 160 18.47 -10.36 -26.03
C LYS A 160 17.15 -10.78 -26.69
N ILE A 161 16.25 -9.87 -27.01
CA ILE A 161 14.98 -10.18 -27.66
C ILE A 161 14.79 -9.28 -28.88
N GLN A 162 15.55 -9.55 -29.95
CA GLN A 162 15.23 -9.19 -31.34
C GLN A 162 15.72 -10.30 -32.24
#